data_AF-A0A1A8GBR1-F1
#
_entry.id   AF-A0A1A8GBR1-F1
#
_cell.length_a   1.000
_cell.length_b   1.000
_cell.length_c   1.000
_cell.angle_alpha   90.00
_cell.angle_beta   90.00
_cell.angle_gamma   90.00
#
_symmetry.space_group_name_H-M   'P 1'
#
loop_
_entity.id
_entity.type
_entity.pdbx_description
1 polymer ?
#
loop_
_entity_poly.entity_id
_entity_poly.type
_entity_poly.pdbx_seq_one_letter_code
_entity_poly.pdbx_strand_id
1 'polypeptide(L)'
;MGKKGKNEKKVKGAEKTAAKMEKKVSKRSKREEEDLEALIAEFQNLDAKKTQVVETTCPPPPPRLNASLSAHPEKDELILFGGEFFNGKKTYLYNDLFFYNIKKNSWVKSE
;
A
#
# COMPACT_ATOMS: atom_id res chain seq x y z
N MET A 1 -75.87 1.40 15.29
CA MET A 1 -74.85 0.35 15.06
C MET A 1 -73.63 0.96 14.38
N GLY A 2 -72.54 1.22 15.10
CA GLY A 2 -71.36 1.89 14.54
C GLY A 2 -70.09 1.61 15.34
N LYS A 3 -69.05 1.10 14.65
CA LYS A 3 -67.60 1.13 14.95
C LYS A 3 -66.92 -0.08 14.27
N LYS A 4 -66.65 -0.02 12.96
CA LYS A 4 -65.78 -1.00 12.27
C LYS A 4 -64.65 -0.41 11.42
N GLY A 5 -64.49 0.91 11.35
CA GLY A 5 -63.52 1.56 10.44
C GLY A 5 -62.19 2.04 11.03
N LYS A 6 -61.93 1.89 12.34
CA LYS A 6 -60.78 2.55 13.00
C LYS A 6 -59.51 1.68 13.14
N ASN A 7 -59.62 0.35 13.02
CA ASN A 7 -58.50 -0.56 13.29
C ASN A 7 -57.63 -0.84 12.04
N GLU A 8 -58.21 -0.97 10.85
CA GLU A 8 -57.45 -1.23 9.61
C GLU A 8 -56.55 -0.06 9.18
N LYS A 9 -56.96 1.18 9.49
CA LYS A 9 -56.16 2.38 9.21
C LYS A 9 -54.92 2.49 10.12
N LYS A 10 -54.93 1.87 11.30
CA LYS A 10 -53.83 1.89 12.28
C LYS A 10 -52.72 0.88 11.92
N VAL A 11 -53.09 -0.29 11.40
CA VAL A 11 -52.15 -1.36 11.00
C VAL A 11 -51.29 -0.94 9.80
N LYS A 12 -51.89 -0.30 8.78
CA LYS A 12 -51.16 0.21 7.61
C LYS A 12 -50.15 1.33 7.92
N GLY A 13 -50.31 2.03 9.05
CA GLY A 13 -49.38 3.08 9.48
C GLY A 13 -48.12 2.52 10.15
N ALA A 14 -48.27 1.46 10.94
CA ALA A 14 -47.16 0.78 11.60
C ALA A 14 -46.24 0.07 10.59
N GLU A 15 -46.81 -0.64 9.61
CA GLU A 15 -46.06 -1.30 8.52
C GLU A 15 -45.23 -0.30 7.69
N LYS A 16 -45.82 0.85 7.31
CA LYS A 16 -45.09 1.90 6.58
C LYS A 16 -43.96 2.52 7.39
N THR A 17 -44.07 2.50 8.72
CA THR A 17 -43.04 3.02 9.63
C THR A 17 -41.90 2.01 9.80
N ALA A 18 -42.21 0.72 9.94
CA ALA A 18 -41.22 -0.36 9.97
C ALA A 18 -40.41 -0.43 8.66
N ALA A 19 -41.07 -0.42 7.50
CA ALA A 19 -40.39 -0.46 6.19
C ALA A 19 -39.49 0.77 5.94
N LYS A 20 -39.85 1.95 6.46
CA LYS A 20 -38.98 3.15 6.42
C LYS A 20 -37.78 3.00 7.35
N MET A 21 -37.95 2.37 8.51
CA MET A 21 -36.88 2.14 9.47
C MET A 21 -35.87 1.12 8.94
N GLU A 22 -36.31 0.02 8.33
CA GLU A 22 -35.44 -0.97 7.69
C GLU A 22 -34.66 -0.40 6.50
N LYS A 23 -35.29 0.43 5.66
CA LYS A 23 -34.58 1.15 4.59
C LYS A 23 -33.53 2.13 5.12
N LYS A 24 -33.77 2.72 6.29
CA LYS A 24 -32.81 3.63 6.93
C LYS A 24 -31.65 2.88 7.58
N VAL A 25 -31.92 1.71 8.17
CA VAL A 25 -30.91 0.83 8.78
C VAL A 25 -30.02 0.22 7.69
N SER A 26 -30.59 -0.34 6.63
CA SER A 26 -29.83 -0.89 5.50
C SER A 26 -29.00 0.17 4.76
N LYS A 27 -29.53 1.39 4.61
CA LYS A 27 -28.76 2.50 4.04
C LYS A 27 -27.62 2.95 4.96
N ARG A 28 -27.79 2.83 6.28
CA ARG A 28 -26.74 3.15 7.25
C ARG A 28 -25.64 2.09 7.25
N SER A 29 -25.99 0.80 7.29
CA SER A 29 -25.01 -0.29 7.22
C SER A 29 -24.24 -0.26 5.91
N LYS A 30 -24.91 -0.03 4.77
CA LYS A 30 -24.24 0.09 3.47
C LYS A 30 -23.28 1.27 3.40
N ARG A 31 -23.63 2.40 4.03
CA ARG A 31 -22.73 3.57 4.12
C ARG A 31 -21.53 3.29 5.04
N GLU A 32 -21.75 2.57 6.14
CA GLU A 32 -20.67 2.17 7.06
C GLU A 32 -19.75 1.12 6.40
N GLU A 33 -20.28 0.20 5.58
CA GLU A 33 -19.50 -0.72 4.74
C GLU A 33 -18.68 0.01 3.69
N GLU A 34 -19.28 0.96 2.95
CA GLU A 34 -18.56 1.81 1.98
C GLU A 34 -17.42 2.61 2.64
N ASP A 35 -17.59 3.05 3.89
CA ASP A 35 -16.58 3.79 4.68
C ASP A 35 -15.41 2.87 5.11
N LEU A 36 -15.71 1.63 5.49
CA LEU A 36 -14.69 0.62 5.81
C LEU A 36 -13.91 0.16 4.58
N GLU A 37 -14.59 -0.05 3.44
CA GLU A 37 -13.96 -0.40 2.18
C GLU A 37 -13.02 0.72 1.70
N ALA A 38 -13.44 1.99 1.84
CA ALA A 38 -12.60 3.14 1.52
C ALA A 38 -11.34 3.19 2.39
N LEU A 39 -11.48 2.93 3.69
CA LEU A 39 -10.35 2.92 4.62
C LEU A 39 -9.35 1.81 4.29
N ILE A 40 -9.83 0.60 3.99
CA ILE A 40 -8.99 -0.53 3.58
C ILE A 40 -8.24 -0.20 2.29
N ALA A 41 -8.93 0.37 1.30
CA ALA A 41 -8.31 0.77 0.03
C ALA A 41 -7.23 1.85 0.24
N GLU A 42 -7.47 2.80 1.15
CA GLU A 42 -6.47 3.81 1.51
C GLU A 42 -5.23 3.17 2.16
N PHE A 43 -5.40 2.28 3.13
CA PHE A 43 -4.28 1.57 3.76
C PHE A 43 -3.49 0.71 2.76
N GLN A 44 -4.18 -0.01 1.87
CA GLN A 44 -3.52 -0.77 0.80
C GLN A 44 -2.69 0.13 -0.12
N ASN A 45 -3.21 1.31 -0.47
CA ASN A 45 -2.46 2.29 -1.27
C ASN A 45 -1.25 2.87 -0.52
N LEU A 46 -1.37 3.12 0.78
CA LEU A 46 -0.27 3.59 1.62
C LEU A 46 0.80 2.51 1.77
N ASP A 47 0.41 1.26 1.99
CA ASP A 47 1.32 0.12 2.09
C ASP A 47 2.03 -0.14 0.75
N ALA A 48 1.29 -0.08 -0.37
CA ALA A 48 1.87 -0.19 -1.71
C ALA A 48 2.92 0.90 -1.98
N LYS A 49 2.65 2.15 -1.59
CA LYS A 49 3.61 3.25 -1.71
C LYS A 49 4.84 3.05 -0.81
N LYS A 50 4.64 2.55 0.40
CA LYS A 50 5.73 2.31 1.36
C LYS A 50 6.64 1.15 0.93
N THR A 51 6.10 0.17 0.22
CA THR A 51 6.84 -0.99 -0.29
C THR A 51 7.34 -0.81 -1.72
N GLN A 52 7.09 0.36 -2.32
CA GLN A 52 7.56 0.66 -3.66
C GLN A 52 9.08 0.85 -3.65
N VAL A 53 9.78 -0.08 -4.29
CA VAL A 53 11.21 0.06 -4.58
C VAL A 53 11.37 0.98 -5.78
N VAL A 54 12.10 2.08 -5.62
CA VAL A 54 12.37 3.02 -6.71
C VAL A 54 13.81 2.83 -7.19
N GLU A 55 13.94 2.46 -8.45
CA GLU A 55 15.22 2.23 -9.12
C GLU A 55 15.58 3.43 -9.98
N THR A 56 16.63 4.17 -9.60
CA THR A 56 17.08 5.37 -10.31
C THR A 56 18.44 5.15 -10.95
N THR A 57 18.60 5.54 -12.22
CA THR A 57 19.91 5.48 -12.90
C THR A 57 20.93 6.34 -12.17
N CYS A 58 22.14 5.82 -11.96
CA CYS A 58 23.19 6.49 -11.20
C CYS A 58 24.57 6.28 -11.83
N PRO A 59 25.57 7.11 -11.47
CA PRO A 59 26.97 6.80 -11.75
C PRO A 59 27.44 5.55 -10.98
N PRO A 60 28.64 5.01 -11.29
CA PRO A 60 29.22 3.92 -10.52
C PRO A 60 29.32 4.24 -9.02
N PRO A 61 29.09 3.24 -8.14
CA PRO A 61 29.14 3.44 -6.70
C PRO A 61 30.55 3.84 -6.24
N PRO A 62 30.67 4.64 -5.16
CA PRO A 62 31.96 4.99 -4.59
C PRO A 62 32.79 3.75 -4.19
N PRO A 63 34.14 3.88 -4.17
CA PRO A 63 35.03 2.81 -3.71
C PRO A 63 34.63 2.33 -2.31
N ARG A 64 34.59 1.01 -2.14
CA ARG A 64 34.14 0.36 -0.92
C ARG A 64 34.85 -0.98 -0.71
N LEU A 65 35.07 -1.32 0.55
CA LEU A 65 35.55 -2.61 1.05
C LEU A 65 34.42 -3.32 1.79
N ASN A 66 34.55 -4.62 2.01
CA ASN A 66 33.59 -5.42 2.78
C ASN A 66 32.14 -5.31 2.28
N ALA A 67 31.95 -5.01 0.99
CA ALA A 67 30.65 -5.02 0.33
C ALA A 67 30.30 -6.42 -0.18
N SER A 68 29.02 -6.72 -0.28
CA SER A 68 28.53 -7.96 -0.89
C SER A 68 28.22 -7.72 -2.36
N LEU A 69 28.80 -8.54 -3.25
CA LEU A 69 28.52 -8.52 -4.68
C LEU A 69 28.07 -9.92 -5.13
N SER A 70 26.84 -10.02 -5.62
CA SER A 70 26.22 -11.29 -6.02
C SER A 70 25.56 -11.17 -7.38
N ALA A 71 25.49 -12.28 -8.13
CA ALA A 71 24.70 -12.31 -9.36
C ALA A 71 23.20 -12.30 -9.05
N HIS A 72 22.41 -11.59 -9.85
CA HIS A 72 20.95 -11.67 -9.79
C HIS A 72 20.51 -13.08 -10.27
N PRO A 73 19.55 -13.75 -9.60
CA PRO A 73 19.19 -15.14 -9.92
C PRO A 73 18.60 -15.33 -11.33
N GLU A 74 17.93 -14.31 -11.85
CA GLU A 74 17.18 -14.40 -13.12
C GLU A 74 17.58 -13.38 -14.20
N LYS A 75 18.29 -12.31 -13.82
CA LYS A 75 18.61 -11.17 -14.71
C LYS A 75 20.11 -11.15 -14.94
N ASP A 76 20.54 -10.61 -16.08
CA ASP A 76 21.97 -10.37 -16.37
C ASP A 76 22.49 -9.13 -15.62
N GLU A 77 22.34 -9.15 -14.30
CA GLU A 77 22.63 -8.06 -13.39
C GLU A 77 23.47 -8.54 -12.21
N LEU A 78 24.30 -7.65 -11.69
CA LEU A 78 25.00 -7.85 -10.42
C LEU A 78 24.36 -6.97 -9.35
N ILE A 79 24.19 -7.54 -8.16
CA ILE A 79 23.64 -6.89 -6.98
C ILE A 79 24.80 -6.53 -6.06
N LEU A 80 24.98 -5.24 -5.80
CA LEU A 80 25.98 -4.71 -4.86
C LEU A 80 25.27 -4.12 -3.65
N PHE A 81 25.60 -4.61 -2.46
CA PHE A 81 25.01 -4.11 -1.21
C PHE A 81 26.08 -3.70 -0.20
N GLY A 82 25.86 -2.51 0.37
CA GLY A 82 26.59 -2.02 1.54
C GLY A 82 28.09 -1.86 1.32
N GLY A 83 28.85 -2.14 2.38
CA GLY A 83 30.31 -1.97 2.43
C GLY A 83 30.73 -0.72 3.18
N GLU A 84 32.04 -0.48 3.23
CA GLU A 84 32.62 0.64 3.96
C GLU A 84 33.82 1.25 3.24
N PHE A 85 34.16 2.48 3.59
CA PHE A 85 35.33 3.16 3.06
C PHE A 85 36.00 3.96 4.17
N PHE A 86 37.31 3.79 4.33
CA PHE A 86 38.11 4.57 5.26
C PHE A 86 39.06 5.49 4.49
N ASN A 87 38.92 6.80 4.69
CA ASN A 87 39.74 7.78 3.98
C ASN A 87 41.03 8.19 4.72
N GLY A 88 41.42 7.46 5.77
CA GLY A 88 42.55 7.80 6.63
C GLY A 88 42.20 8.67 7.85
N LYS A 89 40.99 9.23 7.91
CA LYS A 89 40.50 10.04 9.05
C LYS A 89 39.14 9.60 9.56
N LYS A 90 38.24 9.21 8.66
CA LYS A 90 36.85 8.85 8.95
C LYS A 90 36.47 7.60 8.16
N THR A 91 35.67 6.74 8.81
CA THR A 91 35.01 5.60 8.19
C THR A 91 33.61 6.00 7.71
N TYR A 92 33.29 5.62 6.48
CA TYR A 92 31.98 5.74 5.86
C TYR A 92 31.39 4.34 5.77
N LEU A 93 30.19 4.17 6.32
CA LEU A 93 29.44 2.92 6.27
C LEU A 93 28.31 3.10 5.26
N TYR A 94 28.21 2.21 4.29
CA TYR A 94 27.20 2.25 3.25
C TYR A 94 26.09 1.23 3.55
N ASN A 95 24.84 1.67 3.42
CA ASN A 95 23.64 0.84 3.53
C ASN A 95 22.75 1.07 2.30
N ASP A 96 23.38 1.13 1.13
CA ASP A 96 22.74 1.31 -0.16
C ASP A 96 22.80 0.01 -0.98
N LEU A 97 21.83 -0.13 -1.88
CA LEU A 97 21.70 -1.27 -2.79
C LEU A 97 21.80 -0.76 -4.22
N PHE A 98 22.68 -1.36 -5.01
CA PHE A 98 22.87 -1.06 -6.41
C PHE A 98 22.71 -2.31 -7.28
N PHE A 99 22.24 -2.08 -8.50
CA PHE A 99 22.18 -3.07 -9.56
C PHE A 99 23.07 -2.60 -10.72
N TYR A 100 23.91 -3.50 -11.21
CA TYR A 100 24.73 -3.28 -12.40
C TYR A 100 24.23 -4.15 -13.54
N ASN A 101 23.78 -3.51 -14.62
CA ASN A 101 23.37 -4.22 -15.83
C ASN A 101 24.57 -4.54 -16.71
N ILE A 102 24.88 -5.83 -16.86
CA ILE A 102 26.09 -6.31 -17.55
C ILE A 102 26.05 -5.94 -19.04
N LYS A 103 24.87 -6.08 -19.68
CA LYS A 103 24.70 -5.84 -21.12
C LYS A 103 24.76 -4.36 -21.47
N LYS A 104 24.15 -3.51 -20.63
CA LYS A 104 24.06 -2.06 -20.85
C LYS A 104 25.23 -1.28 -20.27
N ASN A 105 26.06 -1.91 -19.43
CA ASN A 105 27.14 -1.27 -18.69
C ASN A 105 26.65 -0.03 -17.92
N SER A 106 25.56 -0.20 -17.18
CA SER A 106 24.87 0.89 -16.49
C SER A 106 24.53 0.52 -15.05
N TRP A 107 24.55 1.52 -14.17
CA TRP A 107 24.21 1.37 -12.76
C TRP A 107 22.85 1.97 -12.44
N VAL A 108 22.15 1.29 -11.53
CA VAL A 108 20.89 1.71 -10.94
C VAL A 108 21.03 1.61 -9.43
N LYS A 109 20.53 2.61 -8.70
CA LYS A 109 20.44 2.60 -7.25
C LYS A 109 18.99 2.38 -6.83
N SER A 110 18.80 1.47 -5.88
CA SER A 110 17.53 1.29 -5.18
C SER A 110 17.43 2.29 -4.03
N GLU A 111 16.33 3.03 -3.97
CA GLU A 111 15.92 3.85 -2.83
C GLU A 111 14.83 3.18 -2.00
#